data_AF-A0A6B2TND7-F1
#
_entry.id   AF-A0A6B2TND7-F1
#
_cell.length_a   1.000
_cell.length_b   1.000
_cell.length_c   1.000
_cell.angle_alpha   90.00
_cell.angle_beta   90.00
_cell.angle_gamma   90.00
#
_symmetry.space_group_name_H-M   'P 1'
#
loop_
_entity.id
_entity.type
_entity.pdbx_description
1 polymer ?
#
loop_
_entity_poly.entity_id
_entity_poly.type
_entity_poly.pdbx_seq_one_letter_code
_entity_poly.pdbx_strand_id
1 'polypeptide(L)'
;VLLVGGAAATAGLVLWAGYPASMVGVPGATVSNLDPPTLAAVAFGVAQCGLAVLLREPLGRWLRRPAAWTAVAVVNLSAMTIFLWHQTAMMAVTALGLPAGSPLPGLHTAPDGFGWVLARVAWLPVFGLGLAVCWSAFHTYERGGRSPASAVRGRRGGRGAAGETVRRA
;
A
#
# COMPACT_ATOMS: atom_id res chain seq x y z
N VAL A 1 -25.21 -7.92 0.23
CA VAL A 1 -25.59 -7.99 1.66
C VAL A 1 -24.45 -7.56 2.57
N LEU A 2 -23.26 -8.18 2.51
CA LEU A 2 -22.11 -7.84 3.38
C LEU A 2 -21.69 -6.36 3.30
N LEU A 3 -21.58 -5.78 2.09
CA LEU A 3 -21.23 -4.37 1.90
C LEU A 3 -22.26 -3.41 2.50
N VAL A 4 -23.52 -3.54 2.07
CA VAL A 4 -24.61 -2.65 2.47
C VAL A 4 -24.94 -2.82 3.96
N GLY A 5 -24.98 -4.06 4.45
CA GLY A 5 -25.24 -4.38 5.85
C GLY A 5 -24.10 -3.96 6.77
N GLY A 6 -22.84 -4.20 6.37
CA GLY A 6 -21.67 -3.75 7.12
C GLY A 6 -21.58 -2.22 7.18
N ALA A 7 -21.80 -1.53 6.06
CA ALA A 7 -21.80 -0.06 6.01
C ALA A 7 -22.94 0.56 6.84
N ALA A 8 -24.15 -0.01 6.76
CA ALA A 8 -25.28 0.43 7.57
C ALA A 8 -25.06 0.18 9.06
N ALA A 9 -24.48 -0.96 9.43
CA ALA A 9 -24.13 -1.27 10.81
C ALA A 9 -23.02 -0.34 11.35
N THR A 10 -21.98 -0.05 10.56
CA THR A 10 -20.95 0.94 10.93
C THR A 10 -21.55 2.33 11.10
N ALA A 11 -22.42 2.78 10.18
CA ALA A 11 -23.09 4.07 10.29
C ALA A 11 -23.99 4.15 11.53
N GLY A 12 -24.74 3.07 11.83
CA GLY A 12 -25.55 2.98 13.03
C GLY A 12 -24.72 3.05 14.31
N LEU A 13 -23.60 2.32 14.37
CA LEU A 13 -22.71 2.32 15.53
C LEU A 13 -22.02 3.66 15.76
N VAL A 14 -21.61 4.36 14.70
CA VAL A 14 -20.99 5.69 14.81
C VAL A 14 -22.03 6.76 15.19
N LEU A 15 -23.19 6.78 14.52
CA LEU A 15 -24.18 7.85 14.68
C LEU A 15 -25.05 7.69 15.93
N TRP A 16 -25.33 6.44 16.35
CA TRP A 16 -26.28 6.16 17.42
C TRP A 16 -25.67 5.53 18.67
N ALA A 17 -24.55 4.80 18.53
CA ALA A 17 -23.89 4.16 19.68
C ALA A 17 -22.63 4.90 20.17
N GLY A 18 -22.36 6.10 19.63
CA GLY A 18 -21.28 6.98 20.10
C GLY A 18 -19.86 6.48 19.80
N TYR A 19 -19.70 5.54 18.86
CA TYR A 19 -18.37 5.07 18.46
C TYR A 19 -17.61 6.15 17.67
N PRO A 20 -16.28 6.27 17.86
CA PRO A 20 -15.49 7.26 17.13
C PRO A 20 -15.60 7.05 15.62
N ALA A 21 -15.75 8.13 14.85
CA ALA A 21 -15.76 8.05 13.39
C ALA A 21 -14.39 7.67 12.80
N SER A 22 -13.31 7.91 13.54
CA SER A 22 -11.97 7.53 13.11
C SER A 22 -11.74 6.04 13.32
N MET A 23 -11.59 5.30 12.22
CA MET A 23 -11.27 3.87 12.22
C MET A 23 -9.76 3.59 12.38
N VAL A 24 -8.98 4.65 12.59
CA VAL A 24 -7.55 4.64 12.93
C VAL A 24 -7.37 5.42 14.23
N GLY A 25 -6.41 5.03 15.07
CA GLY A 25 -6.09 5.81 16.28
C GLY A 25 -5.66 7.23 15.89
N VAL A 26 -6.33 8.24 16.45
CA VAL A 26 -5.98 9.65 16.26
C VAL A 26 -5.46 10.18 17.60
N PRO A 27 -4.28 10.81 17.65
CA PRO A 27 -3.79 11.47 18.87
C PRO A 27 -4.82 12.51 19.34
N GLY A 28 -5.35 12.35 20.56
CA GLY A 28 -6.31 13.26 21.17
C GLY A 28 -7.76 12.75 21.26
N ALA A 29 -8.09 11.59 20.68
CA ALA A 29 -9.38 10.93 20.89
C ALA A 29 -9.39 10.14 22.21
N THR A 30 -10.42 10.30 23.04
CA THR A 30 -10.56 9.63 24.34
C THR A 30 -10.77 8.11 24.22
N VAL A 31 -11.18 7.61 23.06
CA VAL A 31 -11.40 6.19 22.75
C VAL A 31 -10.89 5.90 21.34
N SER A 32 -10.07 4.85 21.20
CA SER A 32 -9.55 4.36 19.92
C SER A 32 -10.35 3.14 19.48
N ASN A 33 -10.82 3.11 18.23
CA ASN A 33 -11.47 1.91 17.67
C ASN A 33 -10.52 0.69 17.58
N LEU A 34 -9.23 0.88 17.89
CA LEU A 34 -8.20 -0.16 17.88
C LEU A 34 -7.81 -0.63 19.29
N ASP A 35 -8.24 0.05 20.36
CA ASP A 35 -7.85 -0.27 21.74
C ASP A 35 -9.03 -0.09 22.72
N PRO A 36 -9.87 -1.13 22.93
CA PRO A 36 -9.97 -2.44 22.26
C PRO A 36 -10.80 -2.40 20.95
N PRO A 37 -10.64 -3.37 20.02
CA PRO A 37 -11.33 -3.37 18.73
C PRO A 37 -12.84 -3.34 18.89
N THR A 38 -13.47 -2.30 18.33
CA THR A 38 -14.91 -2.09 18.49
C THR A 38 -15.70 -2.83 17.42
N LEU A 39 -16.97 -3.10 17.71
CA LEU A 39 -17.91 -3.68 16.73
C LEU A 39 -18.02 -2.81 15.46
N ALA A 40 -17.76 -1.50 15.56
CA ALA A 40 -17.73 -0.60 14.41
C ALA A 40 -16.60 -0.95 13.44
N ALA A 41 -15.39 -1.21 13.95
CA ALA A 41 -14.24 -1.62 13.15
C ALA A 41 -14.48 -2.99 12.48
N VAL A 42 -15.10 -3.93 13.20
CA VAL A 42 -15.45 -5.25 12.66
C VAL A 42 -16.51 -5.13 11.55
N ALA A 43 -17.59 -4.37 11.78
CA ALA A 43 -18.63 -4.14 10.79
C ALA A 43 -18.09 -3.45 9.52
N PHE A 44 -17.14 -2.53 9.68
CA PHE A 44 -16.46 -1.87 8.57
C PHE A 44 -15.57 -2.85 7.80
N GLY A 45 -14.81 -3.70 8.49
CA GLY A 45 -14.03 -4.77 7.87
C GLY A 45 -14.91 -5.72 7.04
N VAL A 46 -16.07 -6.12 7.57
CA VAL A 46 -17.06 -6.94 6.84
C VAL A 46 -17.58 -6.20 5.60
N ALA A 47 -17.82 -4.89 5.69
CA ALA A 47 -18.20 -4.07 4.55
C ALA A 47 -17.10 -4.08 3.48
N GLN A 48 -15.84 -3.90 3.87
CA GLN A 48 -14.68 -3.95 2.97
C GLN A 48 -14.52 -5.33 2.32
N CYS A 49 -14.72 -6.42 3.06
CA CYS A 49 -14.74 -7.78 2.50
C CYS A 49 -15.85 -7.96 1.46
N GLY A 50 -17.05 -7.45 1.75
CA GLY A 50 -18.18 -7.46 0.80
C GLY A 50 -17.87 -6.69 -0.48
N LEU A 51 -17.22 -5.52 -0.36
CA LEU A 51 -16.76 -4.73 -1.51
C LEU A 51 -15.69 -5.48 -2.32
N ALA A 52 -14.73 -6.12 -1.66
CA ALA A 52 -13.67 -6.88 -2.31
C ALA A 52 -14.23 -8.04 -3.15
N VAL A 53 -15.23 -8.77 -2.63
CA VAL A 53 -15.90 -9.84 -3.37
C VAL A 53 -16.65 -9.30 -4.59
N LEU A 54 -17.32 -8.15 -4.46
CA LEU A 54 -18.03 -7.51 -5.57
C LEU A 54 -17.07 -7.01 -6.67
N LEU A 55 -15.91 -6.48 -6.28
CA LEU A 55 -14.88 -6.00 -7.20
C LEU A 55 -14.04 -7.13 -7.80
N ARG A 56 -14.11 -8.36 -7.27
CA ARG A 56 -13.28 -9.50 -7.72
C ARG A 56 -13.46 -9.80 -9.21
N GLU A 57 -14.69 -9.90 -9.70
CA GLU A 57 -14.94 -10.16 -11.12
C GLU A 57 -14.48 -9.04 -12.06
N PRO A 58 -14.85 -7.77 -11.85
CA PRO A 58 -14.40 -6.69 -12.73
C PRO A 58 -12.87 -6.50 -12.68
N LEU A 59 -12.25 -6.61 -11.50
CA LEU A 59 -10.79 -6.59 -11.39
C LEU A 59 -10.17 -7.79 -12.10
N GLY A 60 -10.73 -8.99 -11.95
CA GLY A 60 -10.27 -10.18 -12.67
C GLY A 60 -10.32 -9.99 -14.19
N ARG A 61 -11.38 -9.39 -14.74
CA ARG A 61 -11.48 -9.04 -16.17
C ARG A 61 -10.42 -8.02 -16.58
N TRP A 62 -10.14 -7.04 -15.73
CA TRP A 62 -9.14 -6.00 -16.00
C TRP A 62 -7.71 -6.53 -15.97
N LEU A 63 -7.39 -7.42 -15.01
CA LEU A 63 -6.09 -8.07 -14.88
C LEU A 63 -5.77 -9.04 -16.02
N ARG A 64 -6.74 -9.41 -16.88
CA ARG A 64 -6.45 -10.13 -18.13
C ARG A 64 -5.65 -9.29 -19.13
N ARG A 65 -5.59 -7.96 -18.94
CA ARG A 65 -4.78 -7.07 -19.76
C ARG A 65 -3.33 -7.10 -19.26
N PRO A 66 -2.33 -7.35 -20.13
CA PRO A 66 -0.93 -7.47 -19.73
C PRO A 66 -0.41 -6.19 -19.05
N ALA A 67 -0.84 -5.00 -19.49
CA ALA A 67 -0.45 -3.74 -18.86
C ALA A 67 -0.95 -3.63 -17.40
N ALA A 68 -2.20 -4.02 -17.12
CA ALA A 68 -2.76 -3.98 -15.77
C ALA A 68 -2.09 -5.02 -14.85
N TRP A 69 -1.85 -6.23 -15.36
CA TRP A 69 -1.12 -7.26 -14.64
C TRP A 69 0.30 -6.83 -14.31
N THR A 70 1.03 -6.27 -15.28
CA THR A 70 2.40 -5.78 -15.06
C THR A 70 2.44 -4.66 -14.04
N ALA A 71 1.50 -3.71 -14.08
CA ALA A 71 1.40 -2.65 -13.07
C ALA A 71 1.19 -3.23 -11.67
N VAL A 72 0.26 -4.17 -11.50
CA VAL A 72 0.02 -4.85 -10.21
C VAL A 72 1.25 -5.63 -9.75
N ALA A 73 1.92 -6.36 -10.65
CA ALA A 73 3.12 -7.12 -10.31
C ALA A 73 4.27 -6.21 -9.87
N VAL A 74 4.50 -5.09 -10.55
CA VAL A 74 5.52 -4.09 -10.18
C VAL A 74 5.20 -3.47 -8.83
N VAL A 75 3.94 -3.08 -8.59
CA VAL A 75 3.51 -2.53 -7.29
C VAL A 75 3.69 -3.58 -6.18
N ASN A 76 3.31 -4.84 -6.44
CA ASN A 76 3.45 -5.92 -5.47
C ASN A 76 4.91 -6.22 -5.12
N LEU A 77 5.80 -6.24 -6.12
CA LEU A 77 7.25 -6.37 -5.90
C LEU A 77 7.81 -5.22 -5.07
N SER A 78 7.19 -4.05 -5.19
CA SER A 78 7.57 -2.82 -4.50
C SER A 78 6.84 -2.60 -3.19
N ALA A 79 5.92 -3.49 -2.80
CA ALA A 79 4.97 -3.23 -1.72
C ALA A 79 5.66 -3.05 -0.36
N MET A 80 6.68 -3.85 -0.07
CA MET A 80 7.46 -3.70 1.16
C MET A 80 8.25 -2.40 1.19
N THR A 81 8.91 -2.03 0.09
CA THR A 81 9.61 -0.75 -0.03
C THR A 81 8.64 0.42 0.13
N ILE A 82 7.49 0.38 -0.55
CA ILE A 82 6.45 1.41 -0.41
C ILE A 82 5.99 1.51 1.04
N PHE A 83 5.71 0.38 1.69
CA PHE A 83 5.29 0.35 3.09
C PHE A 83 6.33 0.98 4.02
N LEU A 84 7.61 0.70 3.84
CA LEU A 84 8.68 1.26 4.68
C LEU A 84 8.90 2.76 4.41
N TRP A 85 8.79 3.21 3.17
CA TRP A 85 9.20 4.55 2.77
C TRP A 85 8.06 5.58 2.67
N HIS A 86 6.79 5.16 2.69
CA HIS A 86 5.68 6.11 2.51
C HIS A 86 5.61 7.21 3.56
N GLN A 87 5.76 6.88 4.86
CA GLN A 87 5.76 7.88 5.93
C GLN A 87 6.95 8.83 5.79
N THR A 88 8.13 8.28 5.52
CA THR A 88 9.35 9.07 5.30
C THR A 88 9.20 10.02 4.11
N ALA A 89 8.63 9.56 2.99
CA ALA A 89 8.39 10.38 1.81
C ALA A 89 7.40 11.53 2.10
N MET A 90 6.31 11.24 2.83
CA MET A 90 5.36 12.28 3.23
C MET A 90 5.99 13.30 4.18
N MET A 91 6.80 12.85 5.15
CA MET A 91 7.54 13.73 6.06
C MET A 91 8.56 14.59 5.30
N ALA A 92 9.31 14.01 4.36
CA ALA A 92 10.30 14.72 3.55
C ALA A 92 9.64 15.81 2.71
N VAL A 93 8.55 15.51 1.99
CA VAL A 93 7.79 16.51 1.22
C VAL A 93 7.26 17.61 2.13
N THR A 94 6.75 17.26 3.31
CA THR A 94 6.26 18.23 4.30
C THR A 94 7.37 19.14 4.82
N ALA A 95 8.55 18.59 5.08
CA ALA A 95 9.72 19.33 5.55
C ALA A 95 10.32 20.22 4.46
N LEU A 96 10.39 19.74 3.22
CA LEU A 96 10.84 20.51 2.06
C LEU A 96 9.89 21.68 1.72
N GLY A 97 8.64 21.63 2.16
CA GLY A 97 7.70 22.74 2.07
C GLY A 97 7.92 23.85 3.11
N LEU A 98 8.61 23.58 4.23
CA LEU A 98 8.88 24.59 5.28
C LEU A 98 9.60 25.86 4.81
N PRO A 99 10.65 25.80 3.95
CA PRO A 99 11.33 27.00 3.47
C PRO A 99 10.48 27.89 2.55
N ALA A 100 9.27 27.47 2.15
CA ALA A 100 8.36 28.29 1.33
C ALA A 100 7.81 29.54 2.07
N GLY A 101 8.12 29.71 3.37
CA GLY A 101 7.84 30.93 4.14
C GLY A 101 6.37 31.19 4.45
N SER A 102 5.45 30.39 3.91
CA SER A 102 4.01 30.44 4.19
C SER A 102 3.49 29.02 4.50
N PRO A 103 2.53 28.86 5.43
CA PRO A 103 1.92 27.56 5.69
C PRO A 103 1.23 27.06 4.42
N LEU A 104 1.69 25.93 3.87
CA LEU A 104 1.10 25.38 2.65
C LEU A 104 -0.26 24.74 2.97
N PRO A 105 -1.35 25.13 2.26
CA PRO A 105 -2.67 24.54 2.45
C PRO A 105 -2.66 23.03 2.29
N GLY A 106 -3.27 22.31 3.25
CA GLY A 106 -3.34 20.85 3.25
C GLY A 106 -2.04 20.14 3.62
N LEU A 107 -0.93 20.87 3.82
CA LEU A 107 0.36 20.33 4.23
C LEU A 107 0.71 20.71 5.67
N HIS A 108 0.55 22.00 6.02
CA HIS A 108 0.82 22.54 7.35
C HIS A 108 -0.42 23.07 8.07
N THR A 109 -1.57 23.08 7.40
CA THR A 109 -2.83 23.59 7.96
C THR A 109 -3.62 22.48 8.65
N ALA A 110 -4.37 22.83 9.70
CA ALA A 110 -5.26 21.92 10.40
C ALA A 110 -6.36 21.39 9.44
N PRO A 111 -6.85 20.16 9.63
CA PRO A 111 -7.96 19.60 8.85
C PRO A 111 -9.27 20.29 9.23
N ASP A 112 -9.56 21.42 8.59
CA ASP A 112 -10.63 22.36 8.94
C ASP A 112 -11.83 22.35 7.97
N GLY A 113 -11.80 21.56 6.89
CA GLY A 113 -12.96 21.38 6.01
C GLY A 113 -12.68 20.73 4.64
N PHE A 114 -13.65 20.78 3.73
CA PHE A 114 -13.53 20.21 2.37
C PHE A 114 -12.38 20.83 1.56
N GLY A 115 -12.04 22.10 1.80
CA GLY A 115 -10.89 22.75 1.16
C GLY A 115 -9.57 22.07 1.50
N TRP A 116 -9.41 21.62 2.75
CA TRP A 116 -8.25 20.84 3.18
C TRP A 116 -8.17 19.50 2.46
N VAL A 117 -9.31 18.83 2.25
CA VAL A 117 -9.37 17.55 1.51
C VAL A 117 -8.91 17.74 0.07
N LEU A 118 -9.41 18.78 -0.62
CA LEU A 118 -9.00 19.09 -1.99
C LEU A 118 -7.50 19.38 -2.07
N ALA A 119 -7.00 20.20 -1.16
CA ALA A 119 -5.57 20.51 -1.08
C ALA A 119 -4.74 19.24 -0.85
N ARG A 120 -5.19 18.33 0.03
CA ARG A 120 -4.48 17.06 0.30
C ARG A 120 -4.50 16.13 -0.91
N VAL A 121 -5.61 16.05 -1.64
CA VAL A 121 -5.71 15.30 -2.89
C VAL A 121 -4.75 15.86 -3.94
N ALA A 122 -4.62 17.19 -4.01
CA ALA A 122 -3.67 17.84 -4.92
C ALA A 122 -2.20 17.55 -4.57
N TRP A 123 -1.87 17.23 -3.31
CA TRP A 123 -0.52 16.82 -2.89
C TRP A 123 -0.22 15.33 -3.16
N LEU A 124 -1.21 14.48 -3.43
CA LEU A 124 -0.99 13.04 -3.69
C LEU A 124 0.02 12.76 -4.83
N PRO A 125 0.00 13.48 -5.97
CA PRO A 125 1.02 13.31 -7.00
C PRO A 125 2.43 13.64 -6.52
N VAL A 126 2.58 14.66 -5.68
CA VAL A 126 3.88 15.09 -5.14
C VAL A 126 4.40 14.08 -4.13
N PHE A 127 3.54 13.56 -3.24
CA PHE A 127 3.91 12.45 -2.36
C PHE A 127 4.27 11.19 -3.15
N GLY A 128 3.51 10.90 -4.22
CA GLY A 128 3.80 9.82 -5.15
C GLY A 128 5.16 9.96 -5.82
N LEU A 129 5.53 11.18 -6.23
CA LEU A 129 6.85 11.52 -6.77
C LEU A 129 7.95 11.32 -5.73
N GLY A 130 7.79 11.85 -4.52
CA GLY A 130 8.76 11.66 -3.44
C GLY A 130 8.97 10.18 -3.11
N LEU A 131 7.88 9.42 -3.05
CA LEU A 131 7.91 7.98 -2.85
C LEU A 131 8.57 7.25 -4.03
N ALA A 132 8.32 7.67 -5.28
CA ALA A 132 8.96 7.10 -6.46
C ALA A 132 10.48 7.35 -6.47
N VAL A 133 10.93 8.51 -5.97
CA VAL A 133 12.35 8.82 -5.79
C VAL A 133 12.98 7.94 -4.71
N CYS A 134 12.33 7.78 -3.55
CA CYS A 134 12.79 6.83 -2.53
C CYS A 134 12.83 5.40 -3.08
N TRP A 135 11.77 4.98 -3.77
CA TRP A 135 11.66 3.65 -4.36
C TRP A 135 12.77 3.40 -5.38
N SER A 136 13.03 4.32 -6.32
CA SER A 136 14.05 4.15 -7.35
C SER A 136 15.46 4.06 -6.76
N ALA A 137 15.75 4.85 -5.71
CA ALA A 137 17.02 4.80 -5.00
C ALA A 137 17.27 3.42 -4.37
N PHE A 138 16.28 2.86 -3.66
CA PHE A 138 16.45 1.61 -2.91
C PHE A 138 16.25 0.34 -3.73
N HIS A 139 15.36 0.34 -4.71
CA HIS A 139 15.11 -0.81 -5.58
C HIS A 139 16.32 -1.12 -6.49
N THR A 140 17.19 -0.14 -6.74
CA THR A 140 18.47 -0.34 -7.43
C THR A 140 19.42 -1.23 -6.61
N TYR A 141 19.37 -1.17 -5.27
CA TYR A 141 20.18 -2.01 -4.39
C TYR A 141 19.62 -3.43 -4.22
N GLU A 142 18.29 -3.58 -4.23
CA GLU A 142 17.63 -4.90 -4.08
C GLU A 142 17.84 -5.80 -5.31
N ARG A 143 18.03 -5.23 -6.51
CA ARG A 143 18.27 -5.99 -7.76
C ARG A 143 19.73 -6.40 -7.97
N GLY A 144 20.69 -5.83 -7.24
CA GLY A 144 22.13 -6.06 -7.45
C GLY A 144 22.66 -7.43 -6.98
N GLY A 145 21.88 -8.22 -6.23
CA GLY A 145 22.39 -9.42 -5.55
C GLY A 145 22.16 -10.77 -6.25
N ARG A 146 21.36 -10.85 -7.31
CA ARG A 146 21.04 -12.13 -7.97
C ARG A 146 21.23 -12.05 -9.47
N SER A 147 22.49 -12.08 -9.91
CA SER A 147 22.84 -12.41 -11.29
C SER A 147 22.29 -13.81 -11.64
N PRO A 148 21.34 -13.94 -12.59
CA PRO A 148 20.78 -15.24 -13.00
C PRO A 148 21.83 -16.15 -13.69
N ALA A 149 22.96 -15.56 -14.10
CA ALA A 149 24.04 -16.23 -14.81
C ALA A 149 24.72 -17.35 -13.99
N SER A 150 24.67 -17.29 -12.66
CA SER A 150 25.29 -18.29 -11.77
C SER A 150 24.49 -19.59 -11.68
N ALA A 151 23.15 -19.52 -11.78
CA ALA A 151 22.27 -20.67 -11.62
C ALA A 151 22.23 -21.59 -12.87
N VAL A 152 22.42 -21.02 -14.07
CA VAL A 152 22.41 -21.78 -15.33
C VAL A 152 23.74 -22.53 -15.55
N ARG A 153 24.86 -22.02 -14.99
CA ARG A 153 26.18 -22.64 -15.16
C ARG A 153 26.38 -23.89 -14.28
N GLY A 154 25.79 -23.93 -13.08
CA GLY A 154 25.85 -25.12 -12.21
C GLY A 154 25.09 -26.34 -12.77
N ARG A 155 23.98 -26.11 -13.49
CA ARG A 155 23.13 -27.20 -14.01
C ARG A 155 23.69 -27.88 -15.27
N ARG A 156 24.55 -27.19 -16.04
CA ARG A 156 25.28 -27.78 -17.18
C ARG A 156 26.53 -28.55 -16.73
N GLY A 157 27.22 -28.11 -15.66
CA GLY A 157 28.39 -28.81 -15.13
C GLY A 157 28.06 -30.20 -14.53
N GLY A 158 26.92 -30.31 -13.82
CA GLY A 158 26.53 -31.58 -13.19
C GLY A 158 26.04 -32.68 -14.14
N ARG A 159 25.60 -32.33 -15.36
CA ARG A 159 25.16 -33.31 -16.37
C ARG A 159 26.30 -33.90 -17.21
N GLY A 160 27.42 -33.20 -17.33
CA GLY A 160 28.61 -33.70 -18.04
C GLY A 160 29.33 -34.80 -17.25
N ALA A 161 29.51 -34.60 -15.94
CA ALA A 161 30.24 -35.55 -15.09
C ALA A 161 29.51 -36.89 -14.86
N ALA A 162 28.17 -36.88 -14.85
CA ALA A 162 27.38 -38.10 -14.67
C ALA A 162 27.33 -39.01 -15.92
N GLY A 163 27.60 -38.46 -17.11
CA GLY A 163 27.65 -39.25 -18.35
C GLY A 163 28.97 -39.98 -18.58
N GLU A 164 30.05 -39.52 -17.95
CA GLU A 164 31.40 -40.05 -18.16
C GLU A 164 31.71 -41.24 -17.25
N THR A 165 31.09 -41.31 -16.07
CA THR A 165 31.22 -42.44 -15.13
C THR A 165 30.44 -43.68 -15.56
N VAL A 166 29.31 -43.52 -16.25
CA VAL A 166 28.49 -44.64 -16.76
C VAL A 166 29.11 -45.29 -18.00
N ARG A 167 30.00 -44.63 -18.73
CA ARG A 167 30.67 -45.18 -19.92
C ARG A 167 31.96 -45.95 -19.60
N ARG A 168 32.35 -46.05 -18.33
CA ARG A 168 33.58 -46.73 -17.87
C ARG A 168 33.33 -47.92 -16.92
N ALA A 169 32.07 -48.33 -16.75
CA ALA A 169 31.68 -49.57 -16.07
C ALA A 169 31.11 -50.55 -17.10
#